data_AF-A0A523YZ04-F1
#
_entry.id   AF-A0A523YZ04-F1
#
_cell.length_a   1.000
_cell.length_b   1.000
_cell.length_c   1.000
_cell.angle_alpha   90.00
_cell.angle_beta   90.00
_cell.angle_gamma   90.00
#
_symmetry.space_group_name_H-M   'P 1'
#
loop_
_entity.id
_entity.type
_entity.pdbx_description
1 polymer ?
#
loop_
_entity_poly.entity_id
_entity_poly.type
_entity_poly.pdbx_seq_one_letter_code
_entity_poly.pdbx_strand_id
1 'polypeptide(L)'
;WDVDFELLAGRVRSLTVSGRRAWDMALRLKYAGLDSLPGVEEDAAAALRRALRATPQDATLYVIPTYTAMLQVRGLLARWARRPAFWEAA
;
A
#
# COMPACT_ATOMS: atom_id res chain seq x y z
N TRP A 1 5.92 -4.23 -15.75
CA TRP A 1 4.68 -3.77 -16.41
C TRP A 1 3.73 -4.95 -16.64
N ASP A 2 4.25 -6.17 -16.58
CA ASP A 2 3.60 -7.47 -16.88
C ASP A 2 2.68 -8.02 -15.77
N VAL A 3 2.35 -7.20 -14.77
CA VAL A 3 1.39 -7.57 -13.71
C VAL A 3 0.01 -7.12 -14.17
N ASP A 4 -0.97 -8.02 -14.13
CA ASP A 4 -2.35 -7.78 -14.56
C ASP A 4 -3.16 -6.96 -13.53
N PHE A 5 -2.79 -5.68 -13.33
CA PHE A 5 -3.51 -4.77 -12.43
C PHE A 5 -4.95 -4.47 -12.87
N GLU A 6 -5.26 -4.69 -14.15
CA GLU A 6 -6.59 -4.59 -14.75
C GLU A 6 -7.61 -5.48 -14.02
N LEU A 7 -7.16 -6.60 -13.43
CA LEU A 7 -8.00 -7.49 -12.63
C LEU A 7 -8.56 -6.84 -11.36
N LEU A 8 -7.97 -5.71 -10.90
CA LEU A 8 -8.45 -4.96 -9.75
C LEU A 8 -9.60 -4.01 -10.09
N ALA A 9 -9.84 -3.73 -11.37
CA ALA A 9 -10.90 -2.82 -11.80
C ALA A 9 -12.27 -3.29 -11.29
N GLY A 10 -13.01 -2.38 -10.64
CA GLY A 10 -14.30 -2.67 -10.02
C GLY A 10 -14.25 -3.55 -8.76
N ARG A 11 -13.07 -4.01 -8.33
CA ARG A 11 -12.90 -4.87 -7.14
C ARG A 11 -12.28 -4.16 -5.94
N VAL A 12 -11.72 -2.98 -6.15
CA VAL A 12 -11.11 -2.16 -5.09
C VAL A 12 -11.88 -0.87 -4.89
N ARG A 13 -12.14 -0.51 -3.62
CA ARG A 13 -12.81 0.74 -3.24
C ARG A 13 -11.87 1.94 -3.29
N SER A 14 -10.62 1.72 -2.88
CA SER A 14 -9.61 2.76 -2.76
C SER A 14 -8.25 2.15 -3.01
N LEU A 15 -7.33 2.94 -3.56
CA LEU A 15 -5.98 2.51 -3.81
C LEU A 15 -4.99 3.61 -3.36
N THR A 16 -3.86 3.22 -2.81
CA THR A 16 -2.78 4.15 -2.43
C THR A 16 -1.46 3.56 -2.92
N VAL A 17 -0.65 4.38 -3.59
CA VAL A 17 0.69 4.02 -4.05
C VAL A 17 1.73 4.87 -3.33
N SER A 18 2.87 4.26 -3.02
CA SER A 18 3.90 4.87 -2.18
C SER A 18 5.31 4.43 -2.54
N GLY A 19 6.29 5.08 -1.92
CA GLY A 19 7.71 4.84 -2.10
C GLY A 19 8.33 5.60 -3.28
N ARG A 20 9.62 5.35 -3.52
CA ARG A 20 10.46 6.08 -4.47
C ARG A 20 9.98 6.05 -5.93
N ARG A 21 9.10 5.12 -6.28
CA ARG A 21 8.53 4.94 -7.63
C ARG A 21 7.00 5.04 -7.61
N ALA A 22 6.44 5.78 -6.65
CA ALA A 22 5.00 5.90 -6.50
C ALA A 22 4.35 6.47 -7.77
N TRP A 23 4.99 7.45 -8.42
CA TRP A 23 4.52 8.03 -9.67
C TRP A 23 4.59 7.07 -10.86
N ASP A 24 5.66 6.28 -11.01
CA ASP A 24 5.71 5.21 -12.01
C ASP A 24 4.57 4.20 -11.81
N MET A 25 4.30 3.84 -10.55
CA MET A 25 3.21 2.92 -10.22
C MET A 25 1.84 3.54 -10.51
N ALA A 26 1.64 4.82 -10.17
CA ALA A 26 0.43 5.56 -10.50
C ALA A 26 0.19 5.58 -12.02
N LEU A 27 1.25 5.77 -12.82
CA LEU A 27 1.17 5.72 -14.27
C LEU A 27 0.77 4.31 -14.76
N ARG A 28 1.38 3.24 -14.22
CA ARG A 28 0.99 1.86 -14.56
C ARG A 28 -0.48 1.59 -14.27
N LEU A 29 -0.99 2.06 -13.12
CA LEU A 29 -2.38 1.87 -12.72
C LEU A 29 -3.35 2.72 -13.55
N LYS A 30 -2.92 3.90 -13.99
CA LYS A 30 -3.69 4.68 -14.97
C LYS A 30 -3.94 3.88 -16.25
N TYR A 31 -2.91 3.22 -16.78
CA TYR A 31 -3.07 2.35 -17.95
C TYR A 31 -3.88 1.07 -17.68
N ALA A 32 -4.00 0.66 -16.41
CA ALA A 32 -4.90 -0.42 -16.00
C ALA A 32 -6.37 -0.01 -15.86
N GLY A 33 -6.72 1.26 -16.17
CA GLY A 33 -8.08 1.78 -15.98
C GLY A 33 -8.44 2.10 -14.53
N LEU A 34 -7.44 2.34 -13.67
CA LEU A 34 -7.63 2.64 -12.25
C LEU A 34 -7.32 4.10 -11.91
N ASP A 35 -7.23 5.01 -12.88
CA ASP A 35 -6.74 6.38 -12.73
C ASP A 35 -7.54 7.29 -11.77
N SER A 36 -8.83 7.00 -11.56
CA SER A 36 -9.68 7.72 -10.59
C SER A 36 -9.48 7.32 -9.12
N LEU A 37 -8.67 6.28 -8.86
CA LEU A 37 -8.56 5.64 -7.54
C LEU A 37 -7.24 5.91 -6.76
N PRO A 38 -6.04 6.01 -7.37
CA PRO A 38 -4.79 6.05 -6.61
C PRO A 38 -4.58 7.41 -5.94
N GLY A 39 -4.49 7.41 -4.62
CA GLY A 39 -3.72 8.43 -3.91
C GLY A 39 -2.22 8.15 -4.03
N VAL A 40 -1.45 9.09 -4.54
CA VAL A 40 0.03 9.02 -4.54
C VAL A 40 0.54 9.68 -3.25
N GLU A 41 1.31 8.94 -2.46
CA GLU A 41 1.93 9.44 -1.23
C GLU A 41 3.30 8.78 -1.07
N GLU A 42 4.38 9.52 -1.29
CA GLU A 42 5.74 8.97 -1.34
C GLU A 42 6.23 8.51 0.03
N ASP A 43 5.79 9.14 1.13
CA ASP A 43 6.15 8.72 2.48
C ASP A 43 5.32 7.49 2.90
N ALA A 44 6.01 6.39 3.17
CA ALA A 44 5.34 5.12 3.49
C ALA A 44 4.49 5.20 4.77
N ALA A 45 4.88 6.01 5.76
CA ALA A 45 4.13 6.14 7.00
C ALA A 45 2.82 6.94 6.78
N ALA A 46 2.89 8.04 6.04
CA ALA A 46 1.75 8.84 5.62
C ALA A 46 0.81 8.04 4.72
N ALA A 47 1.34 7.30 3.75
CA ALA A 47 0.58 6.45 2.85
C ALA A 47 -0.18 5.36 3.60
N LEU A 48 0.49 4.66 4.52
CA LEU A 48 -0.14 3.60 5.30
C LEU A 48 -1.23 4.16 6.23
N ARG A 49 -1.01 5.32 6.85
CA ARG A 49 -2.06 6.01 7.64
C ARG A 49 -3.24 6.43 6.77
N ARG A 50 -2.99 6.94 5.57
CA ARG A 50 -4.04 7.30 4.61
C ARG A 50 -4.86 6.08 4.21
N ALA A 51 -4.20 4.99 3.84
CA ALA A 51 -4.85 3.73 3.46
C ALA A 51 -5.67 3.14 4.62
N LEU A 52 -5.14 3.15 5.85
CA LEU A 52 -5.88 2.71 7.04
C LEU A 52 -7.13 3.54 7.28
N ARG A 53 -7.04 4.88 7.19
CA ARG A 53 -8.22 5.76 7.34
C ARG A 53 -9.26 5.58 6.25
N ALA A 54 -8.85 5.22 5.04
CA ALA A 54 -9.75 4.93 3.92
C ALA A 54 -10.38 3.54 4.00
N THR A 55 -9.84 2.66 4.86
CA THR A 55 -10.35 1.29 5.04
C THR A 55 -11.48 1.30 6.08
N PRO A 56 -12.69 0.83 5.72
CA PRO A 56 -13.78 0.68 6.70
C PRO A 56 -13.40 -0.24 7.86
N GLN A 57 -14.03 -0.04 9.02
CA GLN A 57 -13.72 -0.78 10.25
C GLN A 57 -13.84 -2.31 10.10
N ASP A 58 -14.78 -2.79 9.27
CA ASP A 58 -15.01 -4.22 9.01
C ASP A 58 -14.41 -4.70 7.67
N ALA A 59 -13.48 -3.93 7.10
CA ALA A 59 -12.80 -4.27 5.86
C ALA A 59 -11.32 -4.58 6.08
N THR A 60 -10.72 -5.26 5.12
CA THR A 60 -9.29 -5.59 5.14
C THR A 60 -8.51 -4.67 4.21
N LEU A 61 -7.44 -4.06 4.73
CA LEU A 61 -6.44 -3.38 3.93
C LEU A 61 -5.40 -4.40 3.45
N TYR A 62 -5.31 -4.61 2.13
CA TYR A 62 -4.22 -5.37 1.52
C TYR A 62 -3.05 -4.45 1.20
N VAL A 63 -1.85 -4.83 1.65
CA VAL A 63 -0.60 -4.13 1.33
C VAL A 63 0.27 -5.07 0.49
N ILE A 64 0.66 -4.63 -0.70
CA ILE A 64 1.49 -5.41 -1.64
C ILE A 64 2.84 -4.69 -1.80
N PRO A 65 3.80 -4.93 -0.88
CA PRO A 65 5.09 -4.24 -0.91
C PRO A 65 6.14 -5.02 -1.70
N THR A 66 7.16 -4.31 -2.20
CA THR A 66 8.45 -4.94 -2.53
C THR A 66 9.20 -5.33 -1.25
N TYR A 67 10.29 -6.10 -1.36
CA TYR A 67 11.02 -6.59 -0.18
C TYR A 67 11.41 -5.49 0.82
N THR A 68 12.03 -4.40 0.36
CA THR A 68 12.45 -3.31 1.25
C THR A 68 11.27 -2.52 1.80
N ALA A 69 10.23 -2.29 0.99
CA ALA A 69 8.99 -1.67 1.44
C ALA A 69 8.28 -2.55 2.48
N MET A 70 8.37 -3.88 2.38
CA MET A 70 7.77 -4.81 3.32
C MET A 70 8.40 -4.66 4.70
N LEU A 71 9.74 -4.60 4.76
CA LEU A 71 10.46 -4.39 6.02
C LEU A 71 10.07 -3.05 6.66
N GLN A 72 9.96 -1.99 5.85
CA GLN A 72 9.53 -0.66 6.31
C GLN A 72 8.11 -0.67 6.87
N VAL A 73 7.14 -1.25 6.14
CA VAL A 73 5.74 -1.38 6.58
C VAL A 73 5.65 -2.21 7.86
N ARG A 74 6.32 -3.36 7.91
CA ARG A 74 6.33 -4.22 9.09
C ARG A 74 6.91 -3.48 10.31
N GLY A 75 7.99 -2.73 10.15
CA GLY A 75 8.56 -1.89 11.21
C GLY A 75 7.62 -0.77 11.66
N LEU A 76 6.89 -0.13 10.75
CA LEU A 76 5.86 0.86 11.08
C LEU A 76 4.74 0.25 11.93
N LEU A 77 4.20 -0.89 11.49
CA LEU A 77 3.12 -1.58 12.20
C LEU A 77 3.55 -2.07 13.59
N ALA A 78 4.75 -2.63 13.72
CA ALA A 78 5.31 -3.06 15.01
C ALA A 78 5.39 -1.88 16.00
N ARG A 79 5.96 -0.75 15.54
CA ARG A 79 6.03 0.49 16.35
C ARG A 79 4.66 1.00 16.76
N TRP A 80 3.69 1.04 15.83
CA TRP A 80 2.34 1.54 16.13
C TRP A 80 1.57 0.63 17.07
N ALA A 81 1.72 -0.69 16.92
CA ALA A 81 1.11 -1.68 17.80
C ALA A 81 1.83 -1.79 19.16
N ARG A 82 2.98 -1.11 19.37
CA ARG A 82 3.87 -1.27 20.53
C ARG A 82 4.23 -2.74 20.78
N ARG A 83 4.45 -3.50 19.71
CA ARG A 83 4.86 -4.91 19.76
C ARG A 83 6.27 -5.03 19.18
N PRO A 84 7.13 -5.91 19.73
CA PRO A 84 8.42 -6.18 19.13
C PRO A 84 8.21 -6.75 17.72
N ALA A 85 9.17 -6.48 16.85
CA ALA A 85 9.22 -7.11 15.55
C ALA A 85 9.21 -8.63 15.75
N PHE A 86 8.22 -9.33 15.19
CA PHE A 86 8.09 -10.78 15.40
C PHE A 86 9.27 -11.61 14.85
N TRP A 87 10.17 -10.97 14.10
CA TRP A 87 11.38 -11.54 13.54
C TRP A 87 12.66 -11.19 14.32
N GLU A 88 12.57 -10.34 15.36
CA GLU A 88 13.66 -10.11 16.32
C GLU A 88 13.60 -11.09 17.51
N ALA A 89 12.52 -11.87 17.63
CA ALA A 89 12.34 -12.85 18.70
C ALA A 89 12.85 -14.26 18.34
N ALA A 90 13.82 -14.36 17.41
CA ALA A 90 14.48 -15.60 17.02
C ALA A 90 15.88 -15.70 17.63
#